data_AF-A0A3B8L163-F1
#
_entry.id   AF-A0A3B8L163-F1
#
_cell.length_a   1.000
_cell.length_b   1.000
_cell.length_c   1.000
_cell.angle_alpha   90.00
_cell.angle_beta   90.00
_cell.angle_gamma   90.00
#
_symmetry.space_group_name_H-M   'P 1'
#
loop_
_entity.id
_entity.type
_entity.pdbx_description
1 polymer ?
#
loop_
_entity_poly.entity_id
_entity_poly.type
_entity_poly.pdbx_seq_one_letter_code
_entity_poly.pdbx_strand_id
1 'polypeptide(L)' 'QPREEIKPGELSVLSPVGFTVPANNPKLPTTGRRLAYARHLTSGRHPLLARVLVNRFWMHHFG' A
#
# COMPACT_ATOMS: atom_id res chain seq x y z
N GLN A 1 29.87 -7.21 -1.51
CA GLN A 1 29.17 -6.71 -2.71
C GLN A 1 28.24 -5.58 -2.28
N PRO A 2 28.28 -4.38 -2.88
CA PRO A 2 27.27 -3.34 -2.64
C PRO A 2 25.95 -3.78 -3.29
N ARG A 3 24.84 -3.68 -2.55
CA ARG A 3 23.50 -3.95 -3.08
C ARG A 3 22.87 -2.65 -3.53
N GLU A 4 22.10 -2.72 -4.61
CA GLU A 4 21.32 -1.59 -5.12
C GLU A 4 20.24 -1.19 -4.12
N GLU A 5 20.04 0.12 -3.95
CA GLU A 5 19.02 0.65 -3.05
C GLU A 5 17.63 0.44 -3.67
N ILE A 6 16.78 -0.33 -2.99
CA ILE A 6 15.42 -0.61 -3.45
C ILE A 6 14.47 0.45 -2.89
N LYS A 7 13.82 1.18 -3.80
CA LYS A 7 12.80 2.16 -3.43
C LYS A 7 11.54 1.47 -2.89
N PRO A 8 10.83 2.07 -1.92
CA PRO A 8 9.55 1.56 -1.47
C PRO A 8 8.53 1.54 -2.61
N GLY A 9 7.82 0.42 -2.74
CA GLY A 9 6.81 0.22 -3.76
C GLY A 9 5.85 -0.90 -3.36
N GLU A 10 4.86 -1.16 -4.21
CA GLU A 10 3.91 -2.24 -4.01
C GLU A 10 4.38 -3.55 -4.64
N LEU A 11 3.67 -4.63 -4.34
CA LEU A 11 3.87 -5.90 -5.02
C LEU A 11 3.61 -5.72 -6.52
N SER A 12 4.59 -6.09 -7.34
CA SER A 12 4.54 -5.95 -8.80
C SER A 12 3.30 -6.60 -9.42
N VAL A 13 2.84 -7.71 -8.85
CA VAL A 13 1.61 -8.43 -9.28
C VAL A 13 0.32 -7.64 -9.02
N LEU A 14 0.29 -6.75 -8.01
CA LEU A 14 -0.91 -5.98 -7.65
C LEU A 14 -0.98 -4.63 -8.35
N SER A 15 0.14 -4.18 -8.89
CA SER A 15 0.30 -2.82 -9.39
C SER A 15 0.83 -2.84 -10.83
N PRO A 16 0.03 -3.28 -11.82
CA PRO A 16 0.40 -3.21 -13.23
C PRO A 16 0.56 -1.76 -13.73
N VAL A 17 0.01 -0.77 -13.01
CA VAL A 17 0.07 0.67 -13.35
C VAL A 17 1.03 1.46 -12.45
N GLY A 18 1.74 0.80 -11.52
CA GLY A 18 2.78 1.41 -10.68
C GLY A 18 2.29 2.36 -9.59
N PHE A 19 1.94 1.85 -8.40
CA PHE A 19 1.91 2.67 -7.19
C PHE A 19 3.34 3.04 -6.79
N THR A 20 3.65 4.33 -6.84
CA THR A 20 4.92 4.88 -6.36
C THR A 20 4.72 5.61 -5.04
N VAL A 21 5.52 5.25 -4.03
CA VAL A 21 5.55 5.99 -2.77
C VAL A 21 6.21 7.35 -3.03
N PRO A 22 5.57 8.48 -2.65
CA PRO A 22 6.15 9.80 -2.84
C PRO A 22 7.51 9.95 -2.12
N ALA A 23 8.38 10.76 -2.70
CA ALA A 23 9.63 11.17 -2.06
C ALA A 23 9.35 11.94 -0.76
N ASN A 24 10.30 11.90 0.18
CA ASN A 24 10.16 12.57 1.47
C ASN A 24 9.98 14.08 1.25
N ASN A 25 8.93 14.65 1.84
CA ASN A 25 8.71 16.09 1.84
C ASN A 25 9.47 16.72 3.03
N PRO A 26 10.51 17.55 2.79
CA PRO A 26 11.29 18.16 3.87
C PRO A 26 10.49 19.13 4.75
N LYS A 27 9.28 19.54 4.32
CA LYS A 27 8.38 20.41 5.09
C LYS A 27 7.55 19.66 6.15
N LEU A 28 7.57 18.34 6.15
CA LEU A 28 6.82 17.51 7.10
C LEU A 28 7.76 16.94 8.18
N PRO A 29 7.32 16.83 9.44
CA PRO A 29 8.12 16.21 10.51
C PRO A 29 8.31 14.70 10.33
N THR A 30 7.58 14.08 9.38
CA THR A 30 7.69 12.65 9.05
C THR A 30 7.72 12.46 7.54
N THR A 31 8.13 11.27 7.10
CA THR A 31 8.25 10.93 5.67
C THR A 31 6.91 10.88 4.90
N GLY A 32 5.77 10.83 5.60
CA GLY A 32 4.44 10.77 4.96
C GLY A 32 4.09 9.45 4.26
N ARG A 33 5.01 8.48 4.21
CA ARG A 33 4.87 7.21 3.46
C ARG A 33 3.67 6.37 3.92
N ARG A 34 3.42 6.29 5.23
CA ARG A 34 2.28 5.54 5.79
C ARG A 34 0.94 6.15 5.35
N LEU A 35 0.84 7.48 5.34
CA LEU A 35 -0.38 8.16 4.89
C LEU A 35 -0.60 7.96 3.39
N ALA A 36 0.46 8.05 2.58
CA ALA A 36 0.38 7.79 1.14
C ALA A 36 -0.12 6.36 0.86
N TYR A 37 0.40 5.37 1.58
CA TYR A 37 -0.03 3.98 1.44
C TYR A 37 -1.45 3.75 1.96
N ALA A 38 -1.85 4.35 3.08
CA ALA A 38 -3.21 4.27 3.57
C ALA A 38 -4.22 4.80 2.55
N ARG A 39 -3.94 5.97 1.94
CA ARG A 39 -4.75 6.54 0.85
C ARG A 39 -4.78 5.64 -0.38
N HIS A 40 -3.67 4.97 -0.69
CA HIS A 40 -3.63 4.01 -1.78
C HIS A 40 -4.57 2.82 -1.53
N LEU A 41 -4.45 2.18 -0.35
CA LEU A 41 -5.29 1.06 0.06
C LEU A 41 -6.78 1.44 0.04
N THR A 42 -7.13 2.59 0.62
CA THR A 42 -8.52 3.03 0.77
C THR A 42 -9.06 3.83 -0.43
N SER A 43 -8.32 3.91 -1.53
CA SER A 43 -8.73 4.66 -2.74
C SER A 43 -9.95 4.09 -3.49
N GLY A 44 -10.42 2.90 -3.09
CA GLY A 44 -11.42 2.14 -3.84
C GLY A 44 -10.89 1.44 -5.09
N ARG A 45 -9.62 1.68 -5.47
CA ARG A 45 -8.97 1.05 -6.63
C ARG A 45 -8.04 -0.10 -6.28
N HIS A 46 -7.72 -0.29 -5.00
CA HIS A 46 -6.80 -1.35 -4.57
C HIS A 46 -7.48 -2.74 -4.72
N PRO A 47 -6.91 -3.66 -5.51
CA PRO A 47 -7.61 -4.87 -5.98
C PRO A 47 -7.93 -5.88 -4.87
N LEU A 48 -7.17 -5.88 -3.78
CA LEU A 48 -7.32 -6.87 -2.71
C LEU A 48 -8.01 -6.35 -1.46
N LEU A 49 -8.09 -5.03 -1.23
CA LEU A 49 -8.45 -4.53 0.10
C LEU A 49 -9.88 -4.95 0.45
N ALA A 50 -10.83 -4.70 -0.45
CA ALA A 50 -12.22 -5.09 -0.26
C ALA A 50 -12.37 -6.60 -0.08
N ARG A 51 -11.68 -7.40 -0.91
CA ARG A 51 -11.76 -8.87 -0.86
C ARG A 51 -11.24 -9.43 0.46
N VAL A 52 -10.11 -8.93 0.95
CA VAL A 52 -9.53 -9.36 2.23
C VAL A 52 -10.44 -9.00 3.40
N LEU A 53 -11.02 -7.80 3.40
CA LEU A 53 -11.93 -7.37 4.47
C LEU A 53 -13.23 -8.19 4.46
N VAL A 54 -13.84 -8.42 3.30
CA VAL A 54 -15.04 -9.28 3.19
C VAL A 54 -14.74 -10.69 3.69
N ASN A 55 -13.62 -11.30 3.28
CA ASN A 55 -13.23 -12.63 3.76
C ASN A 55 -13.04 -12.66 5.28
N ARG A 56 -12.43 -11.61 5.84
CA ARG A 56 -12.22 -11.49 7.29
C ARG A 56 -13.55 -11.32 8.03
N PHE A 57 -14.45 -10.48 7.53
CA PHE A 57 -15.77 -10.31 8.13
C PHE A 57 -16.58 -11.61 8.06
N TRP A 58 -16.51 -12.31 6.93
CA TRP A 58 -17.16 -13.60 6.78
C TRP A 58 -16.67 -14.61 7.81
N MET A 59 -15.36 -14.79 7.92
CA MET A 59 -14.75 -15.69 8.92
C MET A 59 -15.21 -15.35 10.34
N HIS A 60 -15.26 -14.05 10.69
CA HIS A 60 -15.69 -13.65 12.04
C HIS A 60 -17.20 -13.73 12.27
N HIS A 61 -18.02 -13.68 11.21
CA HIS A 61 -19.48 -13.68 11.32
C HIS A 61 -20.10 -15.08 11.12
N PHE A 62 -19.50 -15.92 10.28
CA PHE A 62 -20.04 -17.21 9.85
C PHE A 62 -19.20 -18.43 10.25
N GLY A 63 -17.96 -18.25 10.70
CA GLY A 63 -17.05 -19.34 11.09
C GLY A 63 -16.14 -19.79 9.96
#